data_AF-A0AAW0RDY8-F1
#
_entry.id   AF-A0AAW0RDY8-F1
#
_cell.length_a   1.000
_cell.length_b   1.000
_cell.length_c   1.000
_cell.angle_alpha   90.00
_cell.angle_beta   90.00
_cell.angle_gamma   90.00
#
_symmetry.space_group_name_H-M   'P 1'
#
loop_
_entity.id
_entity.type
_entity.pdbx_description
1 polymer ?
#
loop_
_entity_poly.entity_id
_entity_poly.type
_entity_poly.pdbx_seq_one_letter_code
_entity_poly.pdbx_strand_id
1 'polypeptide(L)'
;MSSSTSSRLLYTALIRTHHITSRKKLQRVKKSARQLEVPYVLVRSGGAPGIMYAEAPEENAVASWVAAVRDLRYKDFQCARKPTLQRVLLSAAAGGKSAAPTSPSFQELETTAEFGHVMEEKGLTKWWGSAWAIRRRSEDGRFRPLPRTNAESGCWFWAFGSCSATRDEIWSQ
;
A
#
# COMPACT_ATOMS: atom_id res chain seq x y z
N MET A 1 -8.97 27.98 2.43
CA MET A 1 -9.64 27.09 1.47
C MET A 1 -9.86 25.76 2.16
N SER A 2 -11.08 25.48 2.62
CA SER A 2 -11.39 24.29 3.42
C SER A 2 -11.45 23.06 2.51
N SER A 3 -10.36 22.31 2.41
CA SER A 3 -10.34 21.02 1.72
C SER A 3 -11.34 20.08 2.42
N SER A 4 -12.44 19.75 1.73
CA SER A 4 -13.48 18.88 2.27
C SER A 4 -12.96 17.44 2.30
N THR A 5 -12.43 16.99 3.44
CA THR A 5 -12.06 15.59 3.65
C THR A 5 -13.34 14.77 3.77
N SER A 6 -13.66 13.97 2.74
CA SER A 6 -14.82 13.06 2.76
C SER A 6 -14.37 11.70 3.25
N SER A 7 -15.11 11.03 4.14
CA SER A 7 -14.78 9.67 4.59
C SER A 7 -15.78 8.66 4.05
N ARG A 8 -15.32 7.52 3.53
CA ARG A 8 -16.19 6.42 3.09
C ARG A 8 -15.82 5.11 3.78
N LEU A 9 -16.81 4.23 3.93
CA LEU A 9 -16.59 2.85 4.34
C LEU A 9 -16.26 2.04 3.09
N LEU A 10 -15.05 1.49 3.03
CA LEU A 10 -14.56 0.68 1.92
C LEU A 10 -13.97 -0.61 2.48
N TYR A 11 -14.11 -1.70 1.74
CA TYR A 11 -13.36 -2.91 2.01
C TYR A 11 -11.93 -2.69 1.56
N THR A 12 -10.98 -2.95 2.46
CA THR A 12 -9.56 -2.81 2.16
C THR A 12 -8.84 -4.13 2.39
N ALA A 13 -7.79 -4.36 1.61
CA ALA A 13 -6.89 -5.50 1.80
C ALA A 13 -5.44 -5.04 1.71
N LEU A 14 -4.58 -5.71 2.48
CA LEU A 14 -3.14 -5.48 2.47
C LEU A 14 -2.42 -6.79 2.20
N ILE A 15 -1.58 -6.76 1.17
CA ILE A 15 -0.75 -7.89 0.77
C ILE A 15 0.71 -7.51 0.93
N ARG A 16 1.48 -8.41 1.53
CA ARG A 16 2.94 -8.37 1.59
C ARG A 16 3.50 -9.49 0.75
N THR A 17 4.61 -9.22 0.10
CA THR A 17 5.36 -10.15 -0.72
C THR A 17 6.84 -9.88 -0.52
N HIS A 18 7.69 -10.81 -0.93
CA HIS A 18 9.14 -10.60 -0.87
C HIS A 18 9.57 -9.43 -1.78
N HIS A 19 9.22 -9.48 -3.06
CA HIS A 19 9.50 -8.43 -4.04
C HIS A 19 8.40 -8.35 -5.11
N ILE A 20 8.22 -7.15 -5.66
CA ILE A 20 7.36 -6.89 -6.82
C ILE A 20 8.22 -6.17 -7.88
N THR A 21 9.05 -6.91 -8.59
CA THR A 21 9.95 -6.38 -9.63
C THR A 21 9.50 -6.70 -11.05
N SER A 22 8.67 -7.74 -11.23
CA SER A 22 8.20 -8.16 -12.55
C SER A 22 7.14 -7.22 -13.12
N ARG A 23 7.50 -6.48 -14.18
CA ARG A 23 6.57 -5.64 -14.95
C ARG A 23 5.39 -6.43 -15.52
N LYS A 24 5.62 -7.65 -16.02
CA LYS A 24 4.56 -8.54 -16.52
C LYS A 24 3.54 -8.88 -15.43
N LYS A 25 3.99 -9.13 -14.19
CA LYS A 25 3.07 -9.39 -13.07
C LYS A 25 2.31 -8.14 -12.66
N LEU A 26 2.95 -6.96 -12.63
CA LEU A 26 2.27 -5.68 -12.40
C LEU A 26 1.16 -5.42 -13.42
N GLN A 27 1.40 -5.70 -14.71
CA GLN A 27 0.36 -5.60 -15.73
C GLN A 27 -0.81 -6.55 -15.48
N ARG A 28 -0.55 -7.78 -14.98
CA ARG A 28 -1.62 -8.71 -14.57
C ARG A 28 -2.41 -8.19 -13.36
N VAL A 29 -1.75 -7.60 -12.37
CA VAL A 29 -2.41 -6.96 -11.21
C VAL A 29 -3.27 -5.78 -11.65
N LYS A 30 -2.76 -4.94 -12.55
CA LYS A 30 -3.52 -3.81 -13.12
C LYS A 30 -4.70 -4.30 -13.94
N LYS A 31 -4.52 -5.36 -14.74
CA LYS A 31 -5.60 -5.99 -15.52
C LYS A 31 -6.67 -6.57 -14.60
N SER A 32 -6.31 -7.29 -13.54
CA SER A 32 -7.29 -7.86 -12.61
C SER A 32 -8.06 -6.77 -11.86
N ALA A 33 -7.41 -5.66 -11.49
CA ALA A 33 -8.08 -4.51 -10.88
C ALA A 33 -9.17 -3.92 -11.80
N ARG A 34 -8.88 -3.82 -13.12
CA ARG A 34 -9.85 -3.39 -14.14
C ARG A 34 -10.99 -4.37 -14.33
N GLN A 35 -10.71 -5.66 -14.37
CA GLN A 35 -11.73 -6.69 -14.60
C GLN A 35 -12.67 -6.87 -13.40
N LEU A 36 -12.16 -6.66 -12.19
CA LEU A 36 -12.90 -6.83 -10.94
C LEU A 36 -13.42 -5.51 -10.38
N GLU A 37 -13.35 -4.43 -11.17
CA GLU A 37 -13.86 -3.10 -10.83
C GLU A 37 -13.34 -2.57 -9.48
N VAL A 38 -12.10 -2.89 -9.13
CA VAL A 38 -11.45 -2.41 -7.90
C VAL A 38 -11.01 -0.96 -8.14
N PRO A 39 -11.68 0.05 -7.54
CA PRO A 39 -11.52 1.44 -7.92
C PRO A 39 -10.14 2.02 -7.60
N TYR A 40 -9.44 1.48 -6.60
CA TYR A 40 -8.15 1.99 -6.18
C TYR A 40 -7.22 0.86 -5.73
N VAL A 41 -6.04 0.81 -6.35
CA VAL A 41 -4.97 -0.14 -6.06
C VAL A 41 -3.65 0.61 -5.99
N LEU A 42 -2.92 0.40 -4.90
CA LEU A 42 -1.60 0.96 -4.65
C LEU A 42 -0.56 -0.16 -4.55
N VAL A 43 0.52 -0.06 -5.30
CA VAL A 43 1.58 -1.08 -5.31
C VAL A 43 2.94 -0.43 -5.12
N ARG A 44 3.75 -0.99 -4.22
CA ARG A 44 5.17 -0.66 -4.13
C ARG A 44 5.99 -1.69 -4.93
N SER A 45 6.71 -1.24 -5.95
CA SER A 45 7.60 -2.06 -6.78
C SER A 45 9.08 -1.82 -6.46
N GLY A 46 9.98 -2.62 -7.05
CA GLY A 46 11.43 -2.38 -7.04
C GLY A 46 12.21 -3.02 -5.88
N GLY A 47 11.80 -2.81 -4.62
CA GLY A 47 12.51 -3.28 -3.44
C GLY A 47 11.85 -4.45 -2.69
N ALA A 48 12.59 -5.07 -1.76
CA ALA A 48 11.96 -5.80 -0.66
C ALA A 48 11.65 -4.81 0.46
N PRO A 49 10.61 -5.04 1.26
CA PRO A 49 9.43 -5.86 0.97
C PRO A 49 8.52 -5.26 -0.13
N GLY A 50 7.91 -6.11 -0.95
CA GLY A 50 6.87 -5.71 -1.90
C GLY A 50 5.50 -5.60 -1.22
N ILE A 51 4.80 -4.49 -1.44
CA ILE A 51 3.54 -4.16 -0.74
C ILE A 51 2.45 -3.86 -1.76
N MET A 52 1.25 -4.38 -1.54
CA MET A 52 0.07 -4.00 -2.31
C MET A 52 -1.09 -3.69 -1.38
N TYR A 53 -1.85 -2.67 -1.75
CA TYR A 53 -3.08 -2.27 -1.09
C TYR A 53 -4.19 -2.14 -2.14
N ALA A 54 -5.38 -2.58 -1.78
CA ALA A 54 -6.57 -2.43 -2.59
C ALA A 54 -7.72 -1.95 -1.72
N GLU A 55 -8.58 -1.09 -2.27
CA GLU A 55 -9.83 -0.67 -1.67
C GLU A 55 -10.97 -0.73 -2.68
N ALA A 56 -12.15 -1.17 -2.24
CA ALA A 56 -13.36 -1.20 -3.05
C ALA A 56 -14.61 -1.06 -2.16
N PRO A 57 -15.76 -0.61 -2.71
CA PRO A 57 -17.02 -0.60 -1.98
C PRO A 57 -17.56 -2.01 -1.69
N GLU A 58 -17.19 -2.99 -2.53
CA GLU A 58 -17.67 -4.37 -2.48
C GLU A 58 -16.59 -5.31 -1.91
N GLU A 59 -16.93 -6.14 -0.93
CA GLU A 59 -15.98 -7.11 -0.35
C GLU A 59 -15.53 -8.13 -1.40
N ASN A 60 -16.47 -8.61 -2.21
CA ASN A 60 -16.22 -9.65 -3.20
C ASN A 60 -15.23 -9.20 -4.28
N ALA A 61 -15.24 -7.91 -4.65
CA ALA A 61 -14.28 -7.34 -5.59
C ALA A 61 -12.86 -7.41 -5.03
N VAL A 62 -12.67 -7.01 -3.77
CA VAL A 62 -11.36 -7.08 -3.09
C VAL A 62 -10.93 -8.53 -2.89
N ALA A 63 -11.82 -9.40 -2.44
CA ALA A 63 -11.53 -10.82 -2.22
C ALA A 63 -11.10 -11.53 -3.52
N SER A 64 -11.84 -11.30 -4.61
CA SER A 64 -11.52 -11.83 -5.93
C SER A 64 -10.19 -11.30 -6.45
N TRP A 65 -9.89 -10.02 -6.19
CA TRP A 65 -8.63 -9.43 -6.60
C TRP A 65 -7.45 -10.01 -5.80
N VAL A 66 -7.59 -10.20 -4.49
CA VAL A 66 -6.61 -10.89 -3.65
C VAL A 66 -6.36 -12.32 -4.17
N ALA A 67 -7.42 -13.03 -4.56
CA ALA A 67 -7.30 -14.37 -5.14
C ALA A 67 -6.55 -14.36 -6.49
N ALA A 68 -6.80 -13.35 -7.35
CA ALA A 68 -6.07 -13.17 -8.61
C ALA A 68 -4.59 -12.83 -8.39
N VAL A 69 -4.27 -12.00 -7.38
CA VAL A 69 -2.87 -11.69 -7.03
C VAL A 69 -2.15 -12.91 -6.44
N ARG A 70 -2.86 -13.73 -5.64
CA ARG A 70 -2.33 -14.99 -5.10
C ARG A 70 -1.92 -15.95 -6.22
N ASP A 71 -2.69 -16.02 -7.31
CA ASP A 71 -2.40 -16.87 -8.48
C ASP A 71 -1.10 -16.46 -9.22
N LEU A 72 -0.63 -15.23 -9.04
CA LEU A 72 0.66 -14.79 -9.59
C LEU A 72 1.88 -15.42 -8.92
N ARG A 73 1.67 -16.23 -7.86
CA ARG A 73 2.70 -17.00 -7.14
C ARG A 73 3.91 -16.14 -6.81
N TYR A 74 3.67 -15.03 -6.11
CA TYR A 74 4.76 -14.25 -5.54
C TYR A 74 5.42 -15.02 -4.40
N LYS A 75 6.74 -14.89 -4.26
CA LYS A 75 7.47 -15.46 -3.13
C LYS A 75 7.02 -14.77 -1.84
N ASP A 76 6.85 -15.57 -0.79
CA ASP A 76 6.39 -15.14 0.53
C ASP A 76 5.10 -14.32 0.48
N PHE A 77 4.15 -14.74 -0.37
CA PHE A 77 2.84 -14.12 -0.43
C PHE A 77 2.13 -14.22 0.92
N GLN A 78 1.84 -13.07 1.52
CA GLN A 78 1.12 -12.95 2.77
C GLN A 78 -0.01 -11.94 2.63
N CYS A 79 -1.25 -12.38 2.80
CA CYS A 79 -2.38 -11.47 2.98
C CYS A 79 -2.36 -10.97 4.43
N ALA A 80 -1.61 -9.89 4.68
CA ALA A 80 -1.42 -9.32 6.02
C ALA A 80 -2.74 -8.81 6.62
N ARG A 81 -3.65 -8.33 5.77
CA ARG A 81 -5.03 -8.02 6.13
C ARG A 81 -5.96 -8.54 5.05
N LYS A 82 -6.87 -9.41 5.47
CA LYS A 82 -8.01 -9.86 4.65
C LYS A 82 -8.92 -8.67 4.34
N PRO A 83 -9.76 -8.78 3.28
CA PRO A 83 -10.82 -7.81 3.01
C PRO A 83 -11.56 -7.48 4.31
N THR A 84 -11.46 -6.24 4.77
CA THR A 84 -12.10 -5.78 6.00
C THR A 84 -12.64 -4.39 5.76
N LEU A 85 -13.84 -4.11 6.24
CA LEU A 85 -14.43 -2.78 6.15
C LEU A 85 -13.61 -1.78 6.98
N GLN A 86 -13.10 -0.74 6.34
CA GLN A 86 -12.34 0.34 6.95
C GLN A 86 -12.93 1.69 6.56
N ARG A 87 -12.83 2.65 7.48
CA ARG A 87 -13.15 4.06 7.20
C ARG A 87 -11.94 4.70 6.53
N VAL A 88 -12.06 4.95 5.22
CA VAL A 88 -11.01 5.57 4.41
C VAL A 88 -11.34 7.05 4.22
N LEU A 89 -10.38 7.91 4.53
CA LEU A 89 -10.44 9.33 4.21
C LEU A 89 -10.10 9.52 2.73
N LEU A 90 -11.05 10.02 1.97
CA LEU A 90 -10.87 10.53 0.63
C LEU A 90 -10.46 11.99 0.74
N SER A 91 -9.17 12.24 0.58
CA SER A 91 -8.69 13.60 0.35
C SER A 91 -9.14 14.03 -1.05
N ALA A 92 -9.89 15.12 -1.15
CA ALA A 92 -10.19 15.75 -2.44
C ALA A 92 -8.90 16.19 -3.19
N ALA A 93 -7.75 16.23 -2.49
CA ALA A 93 -6.44 16.56 -3.05
C ALA A 93 -5.64 15.34 -3.53
N ALA A 94 -6.05 14.10 -3.21
CA ALA A 94 -5.45 12.89 -3.79
C ALA A 94 -5.90 12.65 -5.26
N GLY A 95 -6.56 13.65 -5.87
CA GLY A 95 -6.82 13.79 -7.28
C GLY A 95 -5.70 14.52 -8.02
N GLY A 96 -4.45 14.11 -7.80
CA GLY A 96 -3.30 14.56 -8.60
C GLY A 96 -3.41 14.08 -10.05
N LYS A 97 -4.22 14.78 -10.85
CA LYS A 97 -4.37 14.70 -12.32
C LYS A 97 -4.87 13.36 -12.87
N SER A 98 -6.18 13.17 -12.87
CA SER A 98 -6.95 13.14 -14.13
C SER A 98 -8.44 13.08 -13.88
N ALA A 99 -9.15 13.82 -14.73
CA ALA A 99 -10.58 13.94 -14.83
C ALA A 99 -11.30 12.58 -14.99
N ALA A 100 -12.58 12.59 -14.60
CA ALA A 100 -13.62 11.59 -14.87
C ALA A 100 -13.50 10.20 -14.18
N PRO A 101 -14.58 9.71 -13.55
CA PRO A 101 -14.63 8.39 -12.93
C PRO A 101 -14.90 7.33 -14.00
N THR A 102 -13.88 6.85 -14.69
CA THR A 102 -14.08 5.79 -15.71
C THR A 102 -12.97 4.74 -15.74
N SER A 103 -11.97 4.81 -14.86
CA SER A 103 -10.91 3.80 -14.79
C SER A 103 -10.43 3.60 -13.36
N PRO A 104 -10.12 2.35 -12.96
CA PRO A 104 -9.55 2.09 -11.66
C PRO A 104 -8.20 2.79 -11.55
N SER A 105 -8.05 3.55 -10.47
CA SER A 105 -6.82 4.23 -10.13
C SER A 105 -5.79 3.20 -9.68
N PHE A 106 -4.82 2.91 -10.55
CA PHE A 106 -3.67 2.06 -10.25
C PHE A 106 -2.45 2.95 -10.07
N GLN A 107 -1.91 2.99 -8.86
CA GLN A 107 -0.73 3.78 -8.52
C GLN A 107 0.42 2.87 -8.14
N GLU A 108 1.58 3.12 -8.75
CA GLU A 108 2.82 2.42 -8.46
C GLU A 108 3.77 3.39 -7.74
N LEU A 109 4.40 2.92 -6.67
CA LEU A 109 5.37 3.66 -5.87
C LEU A 109 6.68 2.86 -5.78
N GLU A 110 7.78 3.55 -5.53
CA GLU A 110 9.09 2.91 -5.37
C GLU A 110 9.45 2.78 -3.88
N THR A 111 9.01 3.73 -3.06
CA THR A 111 9.39 3.80 -1.65
C THR A 111 8.27 3.41 -0.69
N THR A 112 8.63 2.81 0.44
CA THR A 112 7.69 2.56 1.54
C THR A 112 7.27 3.85 2.24
N ALA A 113 8.10 4.88 2.21
CA ALA A 113 7.80 6.18 2.81
C ALA A 113 6.62 6.86 2.10
N GLU A 114 6.63 6.89 0.77
CA GLU A 114 5.49 7.36 -0.03
C GLU A 114 4.24 6.53 0.23
N PHE A 115 4.39 5.20 0.32
CA PHE A 115 3.26 4.32 0.64
C PHE A 115 2.66 4.64 2.02
N GLY A 116 3.51 4.91 3.02
CA GLY A 116 3.10 5.33 4.35
C GLY A 116 2.39 6.68 4.34
N HIS A 117 2.87 7.63 3.54
CA HIS A 117 2.23 8.94 3.38
C HIS A 117 0.82 8.81 2.80
N VAL A 118 0.63 7.99 1.75
CA VAL A 118 -0.70 7.72 1.18
C VAL A 118 -1.63 7.05 2.20
N MET A 119 -1.12 6.15 3.04
CA MET A 119 -1.90 5.55 4.13
C MET A 119 -2.29 6.56 5.21
N GLU A 120 -1.42 7.54 5.49
CA GLU A 120 -1.69 8.62 6.44
C GLU A 120 -2.77 9.57 5.92
N GLU A 121 -2.69 9.99 4.66
CA GLU A 121 -3.74 10.78 4.01
C GLU A 121 -5.10 10.08 4.02
N LYS A 122 -5.09 8.75 3.89
CA LYS A 122 -6.28 7.89 3.96
C LYS A 122 -6.78 7.65 5.39
N GLY A 123 -6.07 8.10 6.43
CA GLY A 123 -6.41 7.85 7.83
C GLY A 123 -6.20 6.41 8.28
N LEU A 124 -5.45 5.61 7.50
CA LEU A 124 -5.20 4.18 7.74
C LEU A 124 -3.87 3.92 8.48
N THR A 125 -3.22 4.95 9.03
CA THR A 125 -1.90 4.84 9.69
C THR A 125 -1.85 3.73 10.74
N LYS A 126 -2.87 3.63 11.61
CA LYS A 126 -2.96 2.58 12.65
C LYS A 126 -3.22 1.19 12.07
N TRP A 127 -4.09 1.12 11.06
CA TRP A 127 -4.48 -0.15 10.42
C TRP A 127 -3.31 -0.76 9.65
N TRP A 128 -2.65 0.05 8.81
CA TRP A 128 -1.46 -0.35 8.08
C TRP A 128 -0.30 -0.61 9.05
N GLY A 129 -0.08 0.28 10.03
CA GLY A 129 1.02 0.19 10.98
C GLY A 129 0.98 -1.08 11.82
N SER A 130 -0.20 -1.54 12.25
CA SER A 130 -0.35 -2.81 12.98
C SER A 130 -0.12 -4.05 12.10
N ALA A 131 -0.46 -4.00 10.82
CA ALA A 131 -0.18 -5.08 9.86
C ALA A 131 1.27 -5.08 9.38
N TRP A 132 1.85 -3.88 9.33
CA TRP A 132 3.19 -3.62 8.82
C TRP A 132 4.26 -3.79 9.86
N ALA A 133 3.98 -3.44 11.11
CA ALA A 133 4.89 -3.56 12.24
C ALA A 133 5.58 -4.90 12.15
N ILE A 134 6.80 -4.85 11.63
CA ILE A 134 7.72 -5.98 11.66
C ILE A 134 7.72 -6.35 13.12
N ARG A 135 7.46 -7.62 13.42
CA ARG A 135 7.75 -8.19 14.72
C ARG A 135 9.26 -8.04 14.89
N ARG A 136 9.73 -6.86 15.29
CA ARG A 136 11.03 -6.68 15.91
C ARG A 136 10.89 -7.50 17.18
N ARG A 137 11.31 -8.76 17.11
CA ARG A 137 11.84 -9.39 18.30
C ARG A 137 13.04 -8.52 18.66
N SER A 138 12.83 -7.54 19.54
CA SER A 138 13.94 -7.09 20.38
C SER A 138 14.41 -8.33 21.12
N GLU A 139 15.72 -8.59 21.15
CA GLU A 139 16.29 -9.74 21.87
C GLU A 139 15.88 -9.77 23.35
N ASP A 140 15.42 -8.63 23.86
CA ASP A 140 15.00 -8.31 25.22
C ASP A 140 13.49 -8.42 25.50
N GLY A 141 12.67 -8.94 24.56
CA GLY A 141 11.29 -9.39 24.85
C GLY A 141 10.27 -8.32 25.28
N ARG A 142 10.61 -7.03 25.26
CA ARG A 142 9.71 -5.93 25.67
C ARG A 142 9.01 -5.28 24.48
N PHE A 143 7.69 -5.16 24.57
CA PHE A 143 6.90 -4.29 23.71
C PHE A 143 7.26 -2.83 24.01
N ARG A 144 7.89 -2.13 23.07
CA ARG A 144 7.99 -0.66 23.14
C ARG A 144 6.73 -0.06 22.50
N PRO A 145 5.92 0.70 23.25
CA PRO A 145 4.82 1.44 22.65
C PRO A 145 5.38 2.44 21.65
N LEU A 146 4.65 2.65 20.55
CA LEU A 146 4.87 3.81 19.69
C LEU A 146 4.83 5.07 20.56
N PRO A 147 5.72 6.05 20.36
CA PRO A 147 5.58 7.32 21.04
C PRO A 147 4.17 7.86 20.75
N ARG A 148 3.40 8.12 21.80
CA ARG A 148 2.16 8.91 21.71
C ARG A 148 2.60 10.31 21.26
N THR A 149 2.62 10.57 19.96
CA THR A 149 2.76 11.93 19.47
C THR A 149 1.42 12.61 19.69
N ASN A 150 1.43 13.55 20.63
CA ASN A 150 0.36 14.52 20.82
C ASN A 150 0.08 15.17 19.47
N ALA A 151 -1.20 15.35 19.15
CA ALA A 151 -1.64 16.02 17.94
C ALA A 151 -1.22 17.48 18.02
N GLU A 152 -0.05 17.81 17.46
CA GLU A 152 0.39 19.14 17.03
C GLU A 152 1.85 19.02 16.58
N SER A 153 2.21 19.67 15.47
CA SER A 153 3.51 19.65 14.79
C SER A 153 3.73 18.46 13.82
N GLY A 154 3.51 18.74 12.54
CA GLY A 154 3.96 17.89 11.44
C GLY A 154 5.48 17.80 11.38
N CYS A 155 6.00 16.58 11.35
CA CYS A 155 7.26 16.16 10.72
C CYS A 155 7.50 14.68 11.10
N TRP A 156 6.92 13.76 10.34
CA TRP A 156 7.32 12.36 10.37
C TRP A 156 8.62 12.21 9.58
N PHE A 157 9.74 12.67 10.15
CA PHE A 157 11.05 12.51 9.54
C PHE A 157 11.47 11.05 9.67
N TRP A 158 11.29 10.29 8.59
CA TRP A 158 11.80 8.93 8.45
C TRP A 158 13.33 9.00 8.29
N ALA A 159 14.07 8.65 9.34
CA ALA A 159 15.47 8.30 9.21
C ALA A 159 15.59 6.94 8.50
N PHE A 160 15.46 6.95 7.17
CA PHE A 160 16.10 5.98 6.32
C PHE A 160 17.32 6.67 5.72
N GLY A 161 18.50 6.25 6.17
CA GLY A 161 19.77 6.69 5.63
C GLY A 161 19.78 6.48 4.12
N SER A 162 20.22 7.52 3.43
CA SER A 162 20.70 7.44 2.07
C SER A 162 21.77 6.35 1.98
N CYS A 163 21.47 5.26 1.28
CA CYS A 163 22.49 4.41 0.68
C CYS A 163 22.28 4.51 -0.83
N SER A 164 22.95 5.51 -1.42
CA SER A 164 23.31 5.48 -2.83
C SER A 164 24.14 4.23 -3.08
N ALA A 165 23.52 3.18 -3.62
CA ALA A 165 24.22 2.07 -4.23
C ALA A 165 24.03 2.19 -5.74
N THR A 166 25.14 2.52 -6.37
CA THR A 166 25.38 2.66 -7.80
C THR A 166 24.80 1.49 -8.59
N ARG A 167 24.07 1.81 -9.65
CA ARG A 167 23.98 1.00 -10.87
C ARG A 167 25.41 0.67 -11.33
N ASP A 168 25.71 -0.59 -11.60
CA ASP A 168 25.93 -1.05 -12.98
C ASP A 168 26.17 -2.58 -13.06
N GLU A 169 25.64 -3.17 -14.15
CA GLU A 169 25.93 -4.49 -14.73
C GLU A 169 25.65 -5.74 -13.84
N ILE A 170 25.06 -6.84 -14.27
CA ILE A 170 25.31 -7.66 -15.46
C ILE A 170 24.05 -8.53 -15.70
N TRP A 171 23.41 -8.44 -16.87
CA TRP A 171 22.68 -9.54 -17.51
C TRP A 171 22.58 -9.23 -19.02
N SER A 172 23.49 -9.78 -19.83
CA SER A 172 23.26 -10.03 -21.24
C SER A 172 24.13 -11.20 -21.70
N GLN A 173 23.43 -12.25 -22.15
CA GLN A 173 23.83 -13.36 -23.03
C GLN A 173 25.14 -14.12 -22.76
#